data_AF-A0A5P1E7G5-F1
#
_entry.id   AF-A0A5P1E7G5-F1
#
_cell.length_a   1.000
_cell.length_b   1.000
_cell.length_c   1.000
_cell.angle_alpha   90.00
_cell.angle_beta   90.00
_cell.angle_gamma   90.00
#
_symmetry.space_group_name_H-M   'P 1'
#
loop_
_entity.id
_entity.type
_entity.pdbx_description
1 polymer ?
#
loop_
_entity_poly.entity_id
_entity_poly.type
_entity_poly.pdbx_seq_one_letter_code
_entity_poly.pdbx_strand_id
1 'polypeptide(L)'
;MPDPASTDNAEFQIVLTIIRDGLKVDPTKYRKMKDRIVGVSEETTTGVKRLYQMQANNSLLFPAINVNDSVTKSKFDNLYGCRHSLPDGLMRATDVMIAGKVAVVCGYGDVGKGCAAALKQAGARVIVTEIDPICALQALMEGLQVLTLEDVVSEADIFVTTTGNKDIIMLDHMRKMKNNAIVCNIGHFDNEIDMLGLETYPGIKRITIKPQTDRWVFPETNTGIIVLAEGRLMNLGCATGHPSFVMSCSFTNQVIAQLELWNEKASGKYEKKVYVLPKHLDEKVAALHLGKLGAKLTKLSPSQADYISVPIEGPYKPPHYRY
;
A
#
# COMPACT_ATOMS: atom_id res chain seq x y z
N MET A 1 3.20 -4.14 34.08
CA MET A 1 2.88 -2.94 33.26
C MET A 1 3.76 -2.98 32.03
N PRO A 2 3.28 -2.55 30.84
CA PRO A 2 4.15 -2.41 29.67
C PRO A 2 5.32 -1.46 29.96
N ASP A 3 6.52 -1.83 29.50
CA ASP A 3 7.74 -1.06 29.68
C ASP A 3 8.26 -0.57 28.32
N PRO A 4 8.27 0.75 28.04
CA PRO A 4 8.82 1.30 26.81
C PRO A 4 10.29 0.91 26.56
N ALA A 5 11.09 0.64 27.60
CA ALA A 5 12.48 0.22 27.43
C ALA A 5 12.65 -1.20 26.87
N SER A 6 11.55 -1.96 26.70
CA SER A 6 11.58 -3.31 26.15
C SER A 6 11.71 -3.38 24.62
N THR A 7 11.77 -2.24 23.94
CA THR A 7 11.85 -2.16 22.48
C THR A 7 12.74 -1.00 22.04
N ASP A 8 13.48 -1.21 20.95
CA ASP A 8 14.28 -0.16 20.31
C ASP A 8 13.48 0.60 19.24
N ASN A 9 12.24 0.21 18.95
CA ASN A 9 11.39 0.92 17.99
C ASN A 9 10.73 2.13 18.66
N ALA A 10 11.15 3.33 18.29
CA ALA A 10 10.67 4.59 18.89
C ALA A 10 9.14 4.75 18.88
N GLU A 11 8.46 4.36 17.79
CA GLU A 11 6.99 4.43 17.73
C GLU A 11 6.34 3.42 18.68
N PHE A 12 6.90 2.22 18.81
CA PHE A 12 6.38 1.20 19.71
C PHE A 12 6.61 1.56 21.19
N GLN A 13 7.68 2.31 21.52
CA GLN A 13 7.86 2.90 22.85
C GLN A 13 6.70 3.85 23.21
N ILE A 14 6.22 4.64 22.25
CA ILE A 14 5.04 5.51 22.43
C ILE A 14 3.78 4.66 22.66
N VAL A 15 3.56 3.61 21.88
CA VAL A 15 2.42 2.69 22.06
C VAL A 15 2.42 2.06 23.44
N LEU A 16 3.56 1.50 23.89
CA LEU A 16 3.70 0.88 25.20
C LEU A 16 3.47 1.91 26.34
N THR A 17 3.93 3.14 26.15
CA THR A 17 3.67 4.26 27.07
C THR A 17 2.18 4.56 27.19
N ILE A 18 1.46 4.68 26.06
CA ILE A 18 0.01 4.94 26.04
C ILE A 18 -0.75 3.80 26.74
N ILE A 19 -0.39 2.54 26.46
CA ILE A 19 -1.05 1.39 27.10
C ILE A 19 -0.77 1.41 28.61
N ARG A 20 0.49 1.60 29.01
CA ARG A 20 0.89 1.69 30.43
C ARG A 20 0.11 2.76 31.17
N ASP A 21 0.02 3.96 30.61
CA ASP A 21 -0.64 5.07 31.29
C ASP A 21 -2.17 4.92 31.26
N GLY A 22 -2.73 4.35 30.19
CA GLY A 22 -4.14 3.97 30.10
C GLY A 22 -4.56 2.90 31.12
N LEU A 23 -3.69 1.92 31.41
CA LEU A 23 -3.95 0.88 32.42
C LEU A 23 -4.05 1.43 33.85
N LYS A 24 -3.44 2.58 34.14
CA LYS A 24 -3.58 3.28 35.44
C LYS A 24 -4.97 3.91 35.60
N VAL A 25 -5.63 4.25 34.49
CA VAL A 25 -6.95 4.90 34.47
C VAL A 25 -8.07 3.85 34.41
N ASP A 26 -7.99 2.91 33.46
CA ASP A 26 -8.96 1.82 33.32
C ASP A 26 -8.26 0.54 32.83
N PRO A 27 -7.90 -0.39 33.75
CA PRO A 27 -7.21 -1.62 33.38
C PRO A 27 -8.09 -2.60 32.59
N THR A 28 -9.40 -2.35 32.50
CA THR A 28 -10.36 -3.20 31.78
C THR A 28 -10.77 -2.64 30.43
N LYS A 29 -10.30 -1.44 30.04
CA LYS A 29 -10.70 -0.71 28.83
C LYS A 29 -10.75 -1.60 27.58
N TYR A 30 -9.63 -2.25 27.25
CA TYR A 30 -9.52 -3.08 26.05
C TYR A 30 -10.28 -4.40 26.16
N ARG A 31 -10.49 -4.93 27.38
CA ARG A 31 -11.34 -6.12 27.60
C ARG A 31 -12.80 -5.79 27.28
N LYS A 32 -13.33 -4.70 27.84
CA LYS A 32 -14.68 -4.21 27.53
C LYS A 32 -14.85 -3.87 26.05
N MET A 33 -13.81 -3.30 25.43
CA MET A 33 -13.83 -2.95 24.01
C MET A 33 -13.93 -4.19 23.11
N LYS A 34 -13.05 -5.19 23.30
CA LYS A 34 -13.07 -6.42 22.48
C LYS A 34 -14.38 -7.21 22.62
N ASP A 35 -15.03 -7.13 23.78
CA ASP A 35 -16.31 -7.83 24.03
C ASP A 35 -17.50 -7.14 23.34
N ARG A 36 -17.34 -5.88 22.91
CA ARG A 36 -18.37 -5.09 22.21
C ARG A 36 -18.13 -4.95 20.70
N ILE A 37 -16.87 -5.00 20.25
CA ILE A 37 -16.55 -4.89 18.82
C ILE A 37 -17.16 -6.08 18.08
N VAL A 38 -17.98 -5.78 17.06
CA VAL A 38 -18.61 -6.79 16.20
C VAL A 38 -17.61 -7.39 15.21
N GLY A 39 -16.72 -6.55 14.67
CA GLY A 39 -15.65 -6.94 13.76
C GLY A 39 -14.92 -5.73 13.21
N VAL A 40 -13.93 -5.96 12.35
CA VAL A 40 -13.16 -4.93 11.65
C VAL A 40 -13.17 -5.18 10.14
N SER A 41 -13.18 -4.13 9.32
CA SER A 41 -12.96 -4.24 7.87
C SER A 41 -11.68 -3.51 7.50
N GLU A 42 -10.69 -4.26 7.04
CA GLU A 42 -9.32 -3.77 6.86
C GLU A 42 -9.02 -3.44 5.39
N GLU A 43 -8.50 -2.25 5.18
CA GLU A 43 -8.38 -1.59 3.89
C GLU A 43 -7.14 -2.03 3.11
N THR A 44 -6.02 -2.29 3.78
CA THR A 44 -4.71 -2.36 3.12
C THR A 44 -4.03 -3.71 3.23
N THR A 45 -3.19 -4.05 2.25
CA THR A 45 -2.45 -5.32 2.20
C THR A 45 -1.65 -5.57 3.48
N THR A 46 -1.01 -4.54 4.05
CA THR A 46 -0.22 -4.73 5.27
C THR A 46 -1.09 -4.90 6.53
N GLY A 47 -2.22 -4.22 6.62
CA GLY A 47 -3.20 -4.47 7.68
C GLY A 47 -3.73 -5.89 7.62
N VAL A 48 -4.06 -6.38 6.41
CA VAL A 48 -4.50 -7.76 6.17
C VAL A 48 -3.42 -8.77 6.55
N LYS A 49 -2.14 -8.51 6.23
CA LYS A 49 -1.01 -9.35 6.70
C LYS A 49 -1.01 -9.51 8.22
N ARG A 50 -1.25 -8.42 8.97
CA ARG A 50 -1.34 -8.44 10.44
C ARG A 50 -2.57 -9.23 10.93
N LEU A 51 -3.71 -9.10 10.26
CA LEU A 51 -4.90 -9.89 10.59
C LEU A 51 -4.66 -11.39 10.41
N TYR A 52 -4.03 -11.81 9.32
CA TYR A 52 -3.69 -13.22 9.10
C TYR A 52 -2.65 -13.73 10.09
N GLN A 53 -1.66 -12.92 10.48
CA GLN A 53 -0.73 -13.26 11.57
C GLN A 53 -1.48 -13.51 12.89
N MET A 54 -2.41 -12.61 13.25
CA MET A 54 -3.23 -12.74 14.45
C MET A 54 -4.19 -13.95 14.38
N GLN A 55 -4.71 -14.28 13.20
CA GLN A 55 -5.51 -15.48 13.01
C GLN A 55 -4.65 -16.74 13.19
N ALA A 56 -3.48 -16.79 12.56
CA ALA A 56 -2.60 -17.97 12.59
C ALA A 56 -2.07 -18.31 14.00
N ASN A 57 -1.84 -17.28 14.83
CA ASN A 57 -1.41 -17.47 16.22
C ASN A 57 -2.58 -17.40 17.24
N ASN A 58 -3.83 -17.45 16.79
CA ASN A 58 -5.05 -17.41 17.61
C ASN A 58 -5.20 -16.17 18.52
N SER A 59 -4.57 -15.04 18.17
CA SER A 59 -4.69 -13.77 18.90
C SER A 59 -5.73 -12.82 18.32
N LEU A 60 -6.34 -13.14 17.17
CA LEU A 60 -7.43 -12.36 16.59
C LEU A 60 -8.65 -12.39 17.52
N LEU A 61 -9.11 -11.21 17.96
CA LEU A 61 -10.11 -11.11 19.04
C LEU A 61 -11.57 -11.05 18.55
N PHE A 62 -11.80 -10.66 17.30
CA PHE A 62 -13.10 -10.49 16.67
C PHE A 62 -13.00 -10.74 15.16
N PRO A 63 -14.12 -10.98 14.46
CA PRO A 63 -14.13 -11.17 13.00
C PRO A 63 -13.45 -10.03 12.24
N ALA A 64 -12.84 -10.37 11.11
CA ALA A 64 -12.28 -9.39 10.20
C ALA A 64 -12.72 -9.64 8.76
N ILE A 65 -13.06 -8.57 8.03
CA ILE A 65 -13.23 -8.61 6.58
C ILE A 65 -12.02 -7.96 5.93
N ASN A 66 -11.32 -8.74 5.13
CA ASN A 66 -10.29 -8.29 4.22
C ASN A 66 -10.94 -7.61 3.02
N VAL A 67 -10.99 -6.28 3.05
CA VAL A 67 -11.50 -5.46 1.95
C VAL A 67 -10.44 -5.28 0.88
N ASN A 68 -9.15 -5.32 1.25
CA ASN A 68 -8.05 -5.16 0.31
C ASN A 68 -8.14 -6.16 -0.87
N ASP A 69 -8.51 -7.40 -0.60
CA ASP A 69 -8.50 -8.48 -1.58
C ASP A 69 -9.81 -8.60 -2.37
N SER A 70 -10.78 -7.69 -2.17
CA SER A 70 -11.81 -7.48 -3.18
C SER A 70 -11.15 -7.10 -4.51
N VAL A 71 -11.64 -7.65 -5.62
CA VAL A 71 -11.17 -7.38 -6.97
C VAL A 71 -11.29 -5.87 -7.26
N THR A 72 -12.44 -5.29 -6.96
CA THR A 72 -12.73 -3.86 -7.12
C THR A 72 -11.96 -2.94 -6.17
N LYS A 73 -11.18 -3.50 -5.25
CA LYS A 73 -10.21 -2.78 -4.42
C LYS A 73 -8.80 -2.99 -4.99
N SER A 74 -8.23 -4.17 -4.81
CA SER A 74 -6.84 -4.51 -5.16
C SER A 74 -6.38 -4.10 -6.57
N LYS A 75 -7.16 -4.34 -7.64
CA LYS A 75 -6.75 -3.95 -9.02
C LYS A 75 -7.30 -2.64 -9.50
N PHE A 76 -7.97 -1.91 -8.64
CA PHE A 76 -8.42 -0.57 -8.96
C PHE A 76 -7.64 0.44 -8.13
N ASP A 77 -7.78 0.39 -6.82
CA ASP A 77 -7.13 1.28 -5.87
C ASP A 77 -5.61 1.17 -5.92
N ASN A 78 -5.07 -0.01 -5.57
CA ASN A 78 -3.62 -0.18 -5.45
C ASN A 78 -2.93 0.04 -6.81
N LEU A 79 -3.61 -0.31 -7.91
CA LEU A 79 -3.08 -0.18 -9.26
C LEU A 79 -3.29 1.24 -9.83
N TYR A 80 -4.53 1.63 -10.11
CA TYR A 80 -4.84 2.90 -10.78
C TYR A 80 -4.77 4.11 -9.85
N GLY A 81 -5.03 3.93 -8.56
CA GLY A 81 -4.86 4.98 -7.56
C GLY A 81 -3.40 5.38 -7.39
N CYS A 82 -2.49 4.41 -7.30
CA CYS A 82 -1.05 4.68 -7.29
C CYS A 82 -0.56 5.21 -8.64
N ARG A 83 -1.09 4.73 -9.76
CA ARG A 83 -0.79 5.28 -11.09
C ARG A 83 -1.12 6.76 -11.22
N HIS A 84 -2.15 7.23 -10.52
CA HIS A 84 -2.50 8.65 -10.45
C HIS A 84 -1.63 9.41 -9.43
N SER A 85 -1.53 8.88 -8.22
CA SER A 85 -1.09 9.65 -7.05
C SER A 85 0.43 9.65 -6.83
N LEU A 86 1.17 8.66 -7.35
CA LEU A 86 2.64 8.68 -7.33
C LEU A 86 3.19 9.91 -8.08
N PRO A 87 2.89 10.12 -9.38
CA PRO A 87 3.42 11.28 -10.09
C PRO A 87 2.92 12.61 -9.51
N ASP A 88 1.69 12.66 -8.98
CA ASP A 88 1.18 13.85 -8.28
C ASP A 88 2.05 14.20 -7.06
N GLY A 89 2.35 13.22 -6.20
CA GLY A 89 3.24 13.40 -5.05
C GLY A 89 4.66 13.83 -5.46
N LEU A 90 5.22 13.23 -6.51
CA LEU A 90 6.56 13.59 -7.01
C LEU A 90 6.60 15.02 -7.53
N MET A 91 5.61 15.40 -8.35
CA MET A 91 5.51 16.73 -8.94
C MET A 91 5.30 17.80 -7.88
N ARG A 92 4.34 17.62 -6.95
CA ARG A 92 4.12 18.61 -5.89
C ARG A 92 5.30 18.75 -4.94
N ALA A 93 5.98 17.65 -4.61
CA ALA A 93 7.12 17.70 -3.69
C ALA A 93 8.36 18.36 -4.31
N THR A 94 8.64 18.09 -5.58
CA THR A 94 9.97 18.38 -6.15
C THR A 94 9.95 19.17 -7.45
N ASP A 95 8.79 19.29 -8.10
CA ASP A 95 8.62 19.87 -9.43
C ASP A 95 9.56 19.24 -10.49
N VAL A 96 10.08 18.04 -10.23
CA VAL A 96 11.06 17.37 -11.08
C VAL A 96 10.41 16.93 -12.40
N MET A 97 11.11 17.16 -13.50
CA MET A 97 10.75 16.55 -14.78
C MET A 97 11.04 15.04 -14.72
N ILE A 98 9.99 14.22 -14.71
CA ILE A 98 10.08 12.75 -14.72
C ILE A 98 10.60 12.23 -16.07
N ALA A 99 10.21 12.88 -17.17
CA ALA A 99 10.66 12.51 -18.51
C ALA A 99 12.19 12.55 -18.64
N GLY A 100 12.75 11.51 -19.28
CA GLY A 100 14.19 11.35 -19.48
C GLY A 100 14.98 10.91 -18.25
N LYS A 101 14.33 10.70 -17.10
CA LYS A 101 14.97 10.19 -15.88
C LYS A 101 15.00 8.67 -15.85
N VAL A 102 15.89 8.12 -15.02
CA VAL A 102 15.88 6.71 -14.62
C VAL A 102 15.16 6.61 -13.29
N ALA A 103 14.12 5.78 -13.21
CA ALA A 103 13.35 5.57 -11.99
C ALA A 103 13.36 4.10 -11.58
N VAL A 104 13.65 3.84 -10.31
CA VAL A 104 13.67 2.49 -9.73
C VAL A 104 12.41 2.29 -8.90
N VAL A 105 11.66 1.23 -9.19
CA VAL A 105 10.50 0.79 -8.42
C VAL A 105 10.85 -0.52 -7.73
N CYS A 106 10.93 -0.49 -6.40
CA CYS A 106 11.21 -1.68 -5.61
C CYS A 106 9.90 -2.40 -5.28
N GLY A 107 9.73 -3.60 -5.83
CA GLY A 107 8.47 -4.35 -5.81
C GLY A 107 7.61 -4.08 -7.05
N TYR A 108 6.93 -5.13 -7.51
CA TYR A 108 6.08 -5.13 -8.69
C TYR A 108 4.75 -5.88 -8.42
N GLY A 109 4.25 -5.78 -7.19
CA GLY A 109 2.85 -6.06 -6.85
C GLY A 109 1.90 -5.05 -7.47
N ASP A 110 0.67 -4.91 -6.94
CA ASP A 110 -0.33 -4.02 -7.55
C ASP A 110 0.06 -2.54 -7.48
N VAL A 111 0.63 -2.11 -6.34
CA VAL A 111 1.19 -0.76 -6.16
C VAL A 111 2.36 -0.55 -7.13
N GLY A 112 3.35 -1.45 -7.12
CA GLY A 112 4.51 -1.39 -8.00
C GLY A 112 4.16 -1.32 -9.49
N LYS A 113 3.17 -2.12 -9.94
CA LYS A 113 2.63 -2.06 -11.30
C LYS A 113 2.05 -0.69 -11.63
N GLY A 114 1.28 -0.10 -10.73
CA GLY A 114 0.70 1.24 -10.89
C GLY A 114 1.77 2.32 -10.97
N CYS A 115 2.74 2.27 -10.05
CA CYS A 115 3.88 3.17 -9.98
C CYS A 115 4.75 3.13 -11.25
N ALA A 116 5.15 1.92 -11.67
CA ALA A 116 5.96 1.73 -12.87
C ALA A 116 5.22 2.18 -14.13
N ALA A 117 3.91 1.89 -14.24
CA ALA A 117 3.10 2.37 -15.35
C ALA A 117 3.08 3.90 -15.42
N ALA A 118 2.90 4.60 -14.29
CA ALA A 118 2.90 6.06 -14.25
C ALA A 118 4.24 6.67 -14.69
N LEU A 119 5.35 6.14 -14.14
CA LEU A 119 6.69 6.62 -14.45
C LEU A 119 7.05 6.39 -15.92
N LYS A 120 6.74 5.20 -16.46
CA LYS A 120 6.92 4.88 -17.88
C LYS A 120 6.08 5.79 -18.78
N GLN A 121 4.81 6.00 -18.43
CA GLN A 121 3.90 6.90 -19.17
C GLN A 121 4.37 8.36 -19.14
N ALA A 122 5.03 8.79 -18.07
CA ALA A 122 5.65 10.10 -17.95
C ALA A 122 7.02 10.21 -18.66
N GLY A 123 7.48 9.15 -19.34
CA GLY A 123 8.71 9.15 -20.13
C GLY A 123 9.99 8.83 -19.35
N ALA A 124 9.90 8.25 -18.16
CA ALA A 124 11.07 7.73 -17.44
C ALA A 124 11.48 6.34 -17.96
N ARG A 125 12.78 6.03 -17.92
CA ARG A 125 13.30 4.67 -18.03
C ARG A 125 13.13 3.98 -16.68
N VAL A 126 12.17 3.07 -16.61
CA VAL A 126 11.82 2.39 -15.34
C VAL A 126 12.58 1.08 -15.21
N ILE A 127 13.19 0.89 -14.03
CA ILE A 127 13.84 -0.34 -13.59
C ILE A 127 13.07 -0.86 -12.38
N VAL A 128 12.87 -2.17 -12.32
CA VAL A 128 12.16 -2.86 -11.24
C VAL A 128 13.14 -3.71 -10.45
N THR A 129 12.99 -3.76 -9.14
CA THR A 129 13.60 -4.80 -8.29
C THR A 129 12.49 -5.72 -7.78
N GLU A 130 12.73 -7.03 -7.81
CA GLU A 130 11.72 -8.01 -7.38
C GLU A 130 12.35 -9.27 -6.78
N ILE A 131 11.65 -9.84 -5.81
CA ILE A 131 11.96 -11.14 -5.20
C ILE A 131 11.08 -12.25 -5.77
N ASP A 132 9.89 -11.92 -6.28
CA ASP A 132 8.95 -12.88 -6.84
C ASP A 132 9.21 -13.04 -8.35
N PRO A 133 9.56 -14.25 -8.83
CA PRO A 133 9.89 -14.47 -10.24
C PRO A 133 8.68 -14.28 -11.18
N ILE A 134 7.44 -14.46 -10.71
CA ILE A 134 6.23 -14.21 -11.50
C ILE A 134 6.09 -12.70 -11.72
N CYS A 135 6.24 -11.90 -10.66
CA CYS A 135 6.19 -10.44 -10.74
C CYS A 135 7.34 -9.88 -11.58
N ALA A 136 8.56 -10.41 -11.42
CA ALA A 136 9.71 -10.05 -12.25
C ALA A 136 9.47 -10.35 -13.73
N LEU A 137 8.95 -11.54 -14.06
CA LEU A 137 8.61 -11.88 -15.44
C LEU A 137 7.52 -10.98 -16.01
N GLN A 138 6.51 -10.60 -15.22
CA GLN A 138 5.50 -9.62 -15.63
C GLN A 138 6.13 -8.25 -15.96
N ALA A 139 7.07 -7.76 -15.14
CA ALA A 139 7.79 -6.52 -15.41
C ALA A 139 8.57 -6.58 -16.74
N LEU A 140 9.26 -7.70 -16.99
CA LEU A 140 9.98 -7.93 -18.25
C LEU A 140 9.02 -7.97 -19.46
N MET A 141 7.86 -8.61 -19.33
CA MET A 141 6.83 -8.64 -20.40
C MET A 141 6.26 -7.25 -20.70
N GLU A 142 6.27 -6.34 -19.73
CA GLU A 142 5.92 -4.92 -19.90
C GLU A 142 7.10 -4.07 -20.42
N GLY A 143 8.22 -4.69 -20.80
CA GLY A 143 9.41 -4.02 -21.32
C GLY A 143 10.17 -3.21 -20.26
N LEU A 144 10.05 -3.59 -18.98
CA LEU A 144 10.79 -3.00 -17.87
C LEU A 144 12.03 -3.84 -17.57
N GLN A 145 13.16 -3.17 -17.34
CA GLN A 145 14.36 -3.86 -16.89
C GLN A 145 14.18 -4.34 -15.44
N VAL A 146 14.61 -5.56 -15.13
CA VAL A 146 14.63 -6.09 -13.77
C VAL A 146 16.07 -6.29 -13.32
N LEU A 147 16.47 -5.63 -12.24
CA LEU A 147 17.82 -5.67 -11.66
C LEU A 147 17.75 -5.66 -10.14
N THR A 148 18.89 -5.89 -9.49
CA THR A 148 19.03 -5.61 -8.05
C THR A 148 19.14 -4.10 -7.81
N LEU A 149 18.92 -3.65 -6.58
CA LEU A 149 19.07 -2.22 -6.26
C LEU A 149 20.53 -1.79 -6.40
N GLU A 150 21.45 -2.67 -6.02
CA GLU A 150 22.90 -2.49 -6.04
C GLU A 150 23.43 -2.21 -7.45
N ASP A 151 22.83 -2.80 -8.48
CA ASP A 151 23.22 -2.60 -9.88
C ASP A 151 22.92 -1.17 -10.40
N VAL A 152 22.00 -0.44 -9.75
CA VAL A 152 21.42 0.80 -10.30
C VAL A 152 21.44 1.99 -9.35
N VAL A 153 21.86 1.78 -8.10
CA VAL A 153 21.77 2.78 -7.02
C VAL A 153 22.48 4.10 -7.32
N SER A 154 23.59 4.07 -8.06
CA SER A 154 24.34 5.28 -8.43
C SER A 154 23.81 5.98 -9.69
N GLU A 155 22.96 5.31 -10.48
CA GLU A 155 22.50 5.80 -11.78
C GLU A 155 21.10 6.39 -11.75
N ALA A 156 20.23 5.91 -10.86
CA ALA A 156 18.83 6.29 -10.85
C ALA A 156 18.56 7.65 -10.20
N ASP A 157 17.57 8.37 -10.73
CA ASP A 157 17.14 9.70 -10.28
C ASP A 157 16.03 9.64 -9.24
N ILE A 158 15.16 8.64 -9.33
CA ILE A 158 13.96 8.48 -8.50
C ILE A 158 13.90 7.05 -8.00
N PHE A 159 13.72 6.86 -6.70
CA PHE A 159 13.57 5.57 -6.05
C PHE A 159 12.22 5.52 -5.33
N VAL A 160 11.41 4.52 -5.65
CA VAL A 160 10.06 4.33 -5.08
C VAL A 160 9.98 2.93 -4.47
N THR A 161 9.76 2.83 -3.16
CA THR A 161 9.53 1.54 -2.49
C THR A 161 8.04 1.21 -2.43
N THR A 162 7.67 0.00 -2.83
CA THR A 162 6.26 -0.45 -3.00
C THR A 162 6.00 -1.84 -2.40
N THR A 163 6.87 -2.32 -1.52
CA THR A 163 6.97 -3.74 -1.17
C THR A 163 6.06 -4.16 -0.02
N GLY A 164 5.69 -3.24 0.89
CA GLY A 164 5.05 -3.60 2.15
C GLY A 164 5.95 -4.41 3.10
N ASN A 165 7.26 -4.41 2.81
CA ASN A 165 8.30 -5.10 3.58
C ASN A 165 9.14 -4.07 4.36
N LYS A 166 10.39 -4.38 4.68
CA LYS A 166 11.31 -3.50 5.41
C LYS A 166 12.72 -3.62 4.83
N ASP A 167 13.58 -2.67 5.17
CA ASP A 167 15.02 -2.73 4.91
C ASP A 167 15.34 -2.82 3.40
N ILE A 168 14.57 -2.08 2.57
CA ILE A 168 14.69 -2.12 1.10
C ILE A 168 15.79 -1.16 0.63
N ILE A 169 15.71 0.10 1.05
CA ILE A 169 16.72 1.12 0.76
C ILE A 169 17.45 1.48 2.05
N MET A 170 18.58 0.82 2.27
CA MET A 170 19.44 1.02 3.43
C MET A 170 20.28 2.30 3.31
N LEU A 171 20.80 2.79 4.44
CA LEU A 171 21.78 3.87 4.49
C LEU A 171 22.94 3.68 3.49
N ASP A 172 23.47 2.45 3.38
CA ASP A 172 24.57 2.14 2.45
C ASP A 172 24.19 2.23 0.98
N HIS A 173 22.90 2.16 0.64
CA HIS A 173 22.39 2.46 -0.69
C HIS A 173 22.32 3.98 -0.88
N MET A 174 21.72 4.69 0.07
CA MET A 174 21.53 6.15 0.01
C MET A 174 22.86 6.91 -0.16
N ARG A 175 23.94 6.45 0.49
CA ARG A 175 25.28 7.02 0.37
C ARG A 175 25.89 6.93 -1.03
N LYS A 176 25.40 6.01 -1.87
CA LYS A 176 25.88 5.77 -3.25
C LYS A 176 25.04 6.49 -4.30
N MET A 177 23.93 7.09 -3.92
CA MET A 177 23.05 7.80 -4.84
C MET A 177 23.69 9.10 -5.35
N LYS A 178 23.38 9.48 -6.59
CA LYS A 178 23.79 10.76 -7.14
C LYS A 178 23.17 11.94 -6.39
N ASN A 179 23.81 13.11 -6.50
CA ASN A 179 23.31 14.32 -5.90
C ASN A 179 21.87 14.63 -6.37
N ASN A 180 21.02 14.95 -5.41
CA ASN A 180 19.59 15.22 -5.50
C ASN A 180 18.73 14.07 -6.01
N ALA A 181 19.19 12.82 -5.93
CA ALA A 181 18.31 11.67 -6.14
C ALA A 181 17.11 11.73 -5.18
N ILE A 182 15.93 11.40 -5.68
CA ILE A 182 14.67 11.44 -4.93
C ILE A 182 14.39 10.04 -4.40
N VAL A 183 14.14 9.92 -3.11
CA VAL A 183 13.84 8.65 -2.41
C VAL A 183 12.48 8.78 -1.73
N CYS A 184 11.54 7.90 -2.06
CA CYS A 184 10.21 7.93 -1.49
C CYS A 184 9.61 6.54 -1.30
N ASN A 185 8.69 6.45 -0.34
CA ASN A 185 7.95 5.24 -0.02
C ASN A 185 6.47 5.46 -0.31
N ILE A 186 5.83 4.53 -1.00
CA ILE A 186 4.37 4.52 -1.21
C ILE A 186 3.75 3.19 -0.75
N GLY A 187 4.56 2.28 -0.17
CA GLY A 187 4.10 1.02 0.37
C GLY A 187 3.56 1.18 1.79
N HIS A 188 4.42 1.10 2.80
CA HIS A 188 3.98 1.01 4.19
C HIS A 188 4.98 1.55 5.21
N PHE A 189 4.46 2.18 6.27
CA PHE A 189 5.21 2.77 7.39
C PHE A 189 6.39 3.64 6.94
N ASP A 190 7.47 3.65 7.73
CA ASP A 190 8.69 4.43 7.60
C ASP A 190 9.94 3.55 7.50
N ASN A 191 9.77 2.25 7.23
CA ASN A 191 10.85 1.25 7.36
C ASN A 191 11.17 0.47 6.08
N GLU A 192 10.53 0.78 4.94
CA GLU A 192 11.06 0.35 3.64
C GLU A 192 12.35 1.11 3.30
N ILE A 193 12.44 2.36 3.71
CA ILE A 193 13.65 3.18 3.67
C ILE A 193 14.24 3.19 5.08
N ASP A 194 15.56 3.06 5.20
CA ASP A 194 16.27 3.11 6.48
C ASP A 194 16.39 4.55 7.01
N MET A 195 15.26 5.10 7.42
CA MET A 195 15.17 6.46 7.97
C MET A 195 15.95 6.58 9.28
N LEU A 196 15.95 5.55 10.12
CA LEU A 196 16.72 5.54 11.38
C LEU A 196 18.22 5.60 11.11
N GLY A 197 18.73 4.81 10.17
CA GLY A 197 20.13 4.85 9.77
C GLY A 197 20.51 6.21 9.18
N LEU A 198 19.61 6.84 8.41
CA LEU A 198 19.82 8.18 7.87
C LEU A 198 19.84 9.26 8.96
N GLU A 199 18.88 9.25 9.88
CA GLU A 199 18.72 10.23 10.97
C GLU A 199 19.89 10.20 11.95
N THR A 200 20.45 9.01 12.20
CA THR A 200 21.54 8.80 13.14
C THR A 200 22.93 8.87 12.51
N TYR A 201 23.01 9.14 11.20
CA TYR A 201 24.27 9.13 10.47
C TYR A 201 25.21 10.27 10.94
N PRO A 202 26.47 9.99 11.31
CA PRO A 202 27.39 11.00 11.82
C PRO A 202 27.60 12.16 10.83
N GLY A 203 27.29 13.38 11.27
CA GLY A 203 27.51 14.59 10.48
C GLY A 203 26.49 14.84 9.36
N ILE A 204 25.44 14.02 9.24
CA ILE A 204 24.35 14.25 8.29
C ILE A 204 23.67 15.59 8.55
N LYS A 205 23.31 16.31 7.50
CA LYS A 205 22.54 17.56 7.61
C LYS A 205 21.21 17.43 6.90
N ARG A 206 20.11 17.49 7.66
CA ARG A 206 18.75 17.64 7.12
C ARG A 206 18.48 19.11 6.84
N ILE A 207 18.09 19.40 5.61
CA ILE A 207 17.65 20.73 5.15
C ILE A 207 16.22 20.57 4.64
N THR A 208 15.24 21.02 5.43
CA THR A 208 13.85 21.04 5.00
C THR A 208 13.67 22.10 3.92
N ILE A 209 13.33 21.67 2.71
CA ILE A 209 13.06 22.56 1.58
C ILE A 209 11.67 23.18 1.75
N LYS A 210 10.71 22.32 2.05
CA LYS A 210 9.31 22.63 2.40
C LYS A 210 8.71 21.44 3.15
N PRO A 211 7.51 21.56 3.75
CA PRO A 211 6.89 20.44 4.44
C PRO A 211 6.90 19.15 3.60
N GLN A 212 7.33 18.05 4.21
CA GLN A 212 7.46 16.71 3.61
C GLN A 212 8.45 16.62 2.43
N THR A 213 9.34 17.59 2.25
CA THR A 213 10.44 17.54 1.27
C THR A 213 11.73 17.95 1.95
N ASP A 214 12.57 16.96 2.25
CA ASP A 214 13.80 17.16 3.01
C ASP A 214 15.02 16.74 2.18
N ARG A 215 16.02 17.61 2.14
CA ARG A 215 17.32 17.27 1.55
C ARG A 215 18.28 16.83 2.65
N TRP A 216 18.83 15.64 2.53
CA TRP A 216 19.79 15.06 3.47
C TRP A 216 21.19 15.09 2.85
N VAL A 217 22.12 15.83 3.46
CA VAL A 217 23.46 16.07 2.91
C VAL A 217 24.48 15.20 3.64
N PHE A 218 25.15 14.33 2.89
CA PHE A 218 26.21 13.46 3.38
C PHE A 218 27.54 14.24 3.50
N PRO A 219 28.23 14.19 4.66
CA PRO A 219 29.45 14.96 4.87
C PRO A 219 30.64 14.47 4.02
N GLU A 220 30.67 13.20 3.62
CA GLU A 220 31.79 12.61 2.88
C GLU A 220 31.88 13.10 1.44
N THR A 221 30.72 13.33 0.81
CA THR A 221 30.62 13.72 -0.60
C THR A 221 30.17 15.17 -0.78
N ASN A 222 29.63 15.79 0.27
CA ASN A 222 28.94 17.08 0.22
C ASN A 222 27.77 17.11 -0.80
N THR A 223 27.29 15.93 -1.20
CA THR A 223 26.07 15.74 -2.00
C THR A 223 24.92 15.36 -1.07
N GLY A 224 23.69 15.43 -1.57
CA GLY A 224 22.55 15.02 -0.76
C GLY A 224 21.45 14.36 -1.57
N ILE A 225 20.57 13.65 -0.89
CA ILE A 225 19.36 13.04 -1.45
C ILE A 225 18.13 13.82 -1.00
N ILE A 226 17.04 13.72 -1.75
CA ILE A 226 15.74 14.30 -1.40
C ILE A 226 14.84 13.18 -0.90
N VAL A 227 14.48 13.21 0.37
CA VAL A 227 13.56 12.26 0.99
C VAL A 227 12.17 12.89 1.08
N LEU A 228 11.17 12.16 0.61
CA LEU A 228 9.78 12.60 0.65
C LEU A 228 9.05 12.04 1.87
N ALA A 229 8.27 12.90 2.51
CA ALA A 229 7.40 12.57 3.65
C ALA A 229 8.09 11.76 4.76
N GLU A 230 9.38 12.02 5.01
CA GLU A 230 10.16 11.30 6.04
C GLU A 230 10.13 9.77 5.86
N GLY A 231 10.08 9.30 4.61
CA GLY A 231 10.00 7.86 4.31
C GLY A 231 8.63 7.23 4.56
N ARG A 232 7.61 8.02 4.90
CA ARG A 232 6.20 7.59 4.98
C ARG A 232 5.51 7.68 3.61
N LEU A 233 4.22 7.35 3.58
CA LEU A 233 3.39 7.32 2.35
C LEU A 233 3.40 8.65 1.59
N MET A 234 4.23 8.73 0.55
CA MET A 234 4.53 9.97 -0.17
C MET A 234 3.35 10.54 -0.94
N ASN A 235 2.45 9.69 -1.45
CA ASN A 235 1.31 10.15 -2.25
C ASN A 235 0.25 10.84 -1.39
N LEU A 236 0.09 10.41 -0.12
CA LEU A 236 -0.73 11.11 0.86
C LEU A 236 0.03 12.27 1.52
N GLY A 237 1.31 12.10 1.83
CA GLY A 237 2.09 13.09 2.56
C GLY A 237 2.51 14.32 1.73
N CYS A 238 2.76 14.12 0.43
CA CYS A 238 3.20 15.18 -0.49
C CYS A 238 2.11 15.66 -1.46
N ALA A 239 0.98 14.94 -1.52
CA ALA A 239 -0.16 15.30 -2.35
C ALA A 239 -1.48 15.01 -1.62
N THR A 240 -2.45 14.39 -2.29
CA THR A 240 -3.80 14.15 -1.75
C THR A 240 -4.23 12.69 -1.82
N GLY A 241 -3.27 11.77 -2.03
CA GLY A 241 -3.55 10.35 -2.21
C GLY A 241 -4.35 10.07 -3.48
N HIS A 242 -5.17 9.01 -3.43
CA HIS A 242 -5.90 8.51 -4.58
C HIS A 242 -7.12 9.38 -4.93
N PRO A 243 -7.49 9.49 -6.21
CA PRO A 243 -8.61 10.33 -6.63
C PRO A 243 -9.97 9.71 -6.21
N SER A 244 -10.98 10.55 -6.01
CA SER A 244 -12.28 10.14 -5.45
C SER A 244 -12.93 8.97 -6.17
N PHE A 245 -12.83 8.89 -7.50
CA PHE A 245 -13.49 7.83 -8.28
C PHE A 245 -12.96 6.43 -7.93
N VAL A 246 -11.65 6.28 -7.75
CA VAL A 246 -11.07 4.97 -7.39
C VAL A 246 -11.33 4.64 -5.92
N MET A 247 -11.28 5.66 -5.04
CA MET A 247 -11.65 5.49 -3.64
C MET A 247 -13.13 5.14 -3.45
N SER A 248 -14.00 5.56 -4.37
CA SER A 248 -15.41 5.14 -4.37
C SER A 248 -15.53 3.61 -4.53
N CYS A 249 -14.69 2.96 -5.33
CA CYS A 249 -14.67 1.51 -5.42
C CYS A 249 -14.30 0.87 -4.08
N SER A 250 -13.20 1.31 -3.46
CA SER A 250 -12.71 0.80 -2.18
C SER A 250 -13.70 1.05 -1.04
N PHE A 251 -14.21 2.28 -0.92
CA PHE A 251 -15.08 2.66 0.17
C PHE A 251 -16.51 2.11 0.01
N THR A 252 -16.96 1.80 -1.21
CA THR A 252 -18.18 1.00 -1.37
C THR A 252 -17.99 -0.40 -0.80
N ASN A 253 -16.83 -1.04 -1.00
CA ASN A 253 -16.53 -2.32 -0.34
C ASN A 253 -16.47 -2.19 1.18
N GLN A 254 -15.88 -1.11 1.72
CA GLN A 254 -15.89 -0.85 3.16
C GLN A 254 -17.31 -0.74 3.72
N VAL A 255 -18.19 0.02 3.05
CA VAL A 255 -19.60 0.13 3.46
C VAL A 255 -20.29 -1.22 3.44
N ILE A 256 -20.08 -2.02 2.38
CA ILE A 256 -20.65 -3.36 2.28
C ILE A 256 -20.14 -4.26 3.42
N ALA A 257 -18.82 -4.25 3.71
CA ALA A 257 -18.22 -5.02 4.78
C ALA A 257 -18.77 -4.61 6.17
N GLN A 258 -18.94 -3.31 6.40
CA GLN A 258 -19.52 -2.80 7.65
C GLN A 258 -20.99 -3.18 7.80
N LEU A 259 -21.79 -3.07 6.72
CA LEU A 259 -23.18 -3.51 6.72
C LEU A 259 -23.29 -5.01 7.00
N GLU A 260 -22.43 -5.81 6.37
CA GLU A 260 -22.38 -7.26 6.54
C GLU A 260 -22.07 -7.64 8.00
N LEU A 261 -20.99 -7.10 8.57
CA LEU A 261 -20.64 -7.34 9.98
C LEU A 261 -21.76 -6.91 10.92
N TRP A 262 -22.31 -5.71 10.72
CA TRP A 262 -23.32 -5.15 11.62
C TRP A 262 -24.65 -5.89 11.55
N ASN A 263 -25.12 -6.24 10.35
CA ASN A 263 -26.37 -6.98 10.18
C ASN A 263 -26.28 -8.40 10.76
N GLU A 264 -25.08 -8.99 10.75
CA GLU A 264 -24.81 -10.35 11.22
C GLU A 264 -24.33 -10.40 12.68
N LYS A 265 -24.35 -9.28 13.40
CA LYS A 265 -23.81 -9.14 14.77
C LYS A 265 -24.35 -10.12 15.81
N ALA A 266 -25.52 -10.72 15.55
CA ALA A 266 -26.18 -11.67 16.44
C ALA A 266 -26.49 -13.03 15.78
N SER A 267 -26.05 -13.25 14.53
CA SER A 267 -26.38 -14.47 13.79
C SER A 267 -25.41 -15.63 14.03
N GLY A 268 -24.20 -15.34 14.49
CA GLY A 268 -23.13 -16.34 14.63
C GLY A 268 -22.45 -16.72 13.30
N LYS A 269 -22.72 -15.99 12.21
CA LYS A 269 -22.15 -16.26 10.87
C LYS A 269 -20.62 -16.13 10.82
N TYR A 270 -20.06 -15.17 11.54
CA TYR A 270 -18.64 -14.83 11.50
C TYR A 270 -17.92 -15.23 12.79
N GLU A 271 -16.89 -16.07 12.65
CA GLU A 271 -15.97 -16.41 13.73
C GLU A 271 -14.83 -15.38 13.82
N LYS A 272 -13.90 -15.56 14.76
CA LYS A 272 -12.66 -14.77 14.89
C LYS A 272 -11.64 -15.15 13.79
N LYS A 273 -12.06 -14.96 12.54
CA LYS A 273 -11.33 -15.28 11.32
C LYS A 273 -11.38 -14.10 10.35
N VAL A 274 -10.52 -14.15 9.35
CA VAL A 274 -10.44 -13.23 8.22
C VAL A 274 -11.29 -13.79 7.08
N TYR A 275 -12.22 -12.97 6.60
CA TYR A 275 -13.14 -13.28 5.50
C TYR A 275 -12.92 -12.30 4.35
N VAL A 276 -13.34 -12.68 3.15
CA VAL A 276 -13.42 -11.78 1.99
C VAL A 276 -14.88 -11.61 1.58
N LEU A 277 -15.22 -10.48 0.95
CA LEU A 277 -16.57 -10.28 0.42
C LEU A 277 -16.86 -11.28 -0.71
N PRO A 278 -18.09 -11.80 -0.81
CA PRO A 278 -18.48 -12.71 -1.88
C PRO A 278 -18.46 -12.01 -3.25
N LYS A 279 -18.14 -12.77 -4.29
CA LYS A 279 -17.91 -12.25 -5.66
C LYS A 279 -19.06 -11.41 -6.23
N HIS A 280 -20.32 -11.76 -5.94
CA HIS A 280 -21.46 -10.98 -6.44
C HIS A 280 -21.50 -9.55 -5.86
N LEU A 281 -20.99 -9.32 -4.65
CA LEU A 281 -20.88 -7.97 -4.08
C LEU A 281 -19.75 -7.18 -4.73
N ASP A 282 -18.66 -7.85 -5.06
CA ASP A 282 -17.54 -7.28 -5.81
C ASP A 282 -17.97 -6.82 -7.22
N GLU A 283 -18.70 -7.68 -7.93
CA GLU A 283 -19.30 -7.35 -9.23
C GLU A 283 -20.34 -6.22 -9.11
N LYS A 284 -21.12 -6.20 -8.02
CA LYS A 284 -22.04 -5.10 -7.73
C LYS A 284 -21.30 -3.77 -7.57
N VAL A 285 -20.16 -3.74 -6.88
CA VAL A 285 -19.33 -2.53 -6.79
C VAL A 285 -18.93 -2.07 -8.18
N ALA A 286 -18.41 -2.94 -9.04
CA ALA A 286 -18.04 -2.57 -10.41
C ALA A 286 -19.25 -2.02 -11.19
N ALA A 287 -20.39 -2.71 -11.15
CA ALA A 287 -21.63 -2.32 -11.83
C ALA A 287 -22.09 -0.89 -11.45
N LEU A 288 -21.99 -0.52 -10.17
CA LEU A 288 -22.38 0.81 -9.67
C LEU A 288 -21.52 1.95 -10.27
N HIS A 289 -20.29 1.67 -10.71
CA HIS A 289 -19.38 2.69 -11.22
C HIS A 289 -19.44 2.87 -12.74
N LEU A 290 -19.95 1.87 -13.47
CA LEU A 290 -19.91 1.82 -14.94
C LEU A 290 -20.74 2.93 -15.61
N GLY A 291 -21.93 3.22 -15.08
CA GLY A 291 -22.80 4.27 -15.63
C GLY A 291 -22.16 5.66 -15.62
N LYS A 292 -21.36 5.98 -14.60
CA LYS A 292 -20.65 7.27 -14.49
C LYS A 292 -19.58 7.46 -15.57
N LEU A 293 -19.05 6.36 -16.10
CA LEU A 293 -18.06 6.33 -17.18
C LEU A 293 -18.69 6.13 -18.57
N GLY A 294 -20.03 6.06 -18.65
CA GLY A 294 -20.74 5.83 -19.91
C GLY A 294 -20.61 4.40 -20.47
N ALA A 295 -20.11 3.45 -19.67
CA ALA A 295 -19.96 2.07 -20.09
C ALA A 295 -21.33 1.38 -20.19
N LYS A 296 -21.56 0.66 -21.29
CA LYS A 296 -22.78 -0.13 -21.53
C LYS A 296 -22.41 -1.61 -21.51
N LEU A 297 -23.00 -2.37 -20.60
CA LEU A 297 -22.73 -3.80 -20.46
C LEU A 297 -23.60 -4.60 -21.42
N THR A 298 -23.00 -5.56 -22.11
CA THR A 298 -23.72 -6.59 -22.84
C THR A 298 -24.42 -7.51 -21.86
N LYS A 299 -25.70 -7.81 -22.11
CA LYS A 299 -26.45 -8.81 -21.34
C LYS A 299 -26.36 -10.17 -22.04
N LEU A 300 -26.01 -11.21 -21.28
CA LEU A 300 -26.00 -12.59 -21.78
C LEU A 300 -27.43 -13.02 -22.14
N SER A 301 -27.59 -13.69 -23.29
CA SER A 301 -28.78 -14.51 -23.52
C SER A 301 -28.76 -15.74 -22.60
N PRO A 302 -29.91 -16.39 -22.36
CA PRO A 302 -29.95 -17.65 -21.62
C PRO A 302 -28.99 -18.70 -22.22
N SER A 303 -28.98 -18.85 -23.55
CA SER A 303 -28.09 -19.80 -24.23
C SER A 303 -26.61 -19.49 -24.05
N GLN A 304 -26.21 -18.22 -24.01
CA GLN A 304 -24.81 -17.84 -23.77
C GLN A 304 -24.39 -18.11 -22.32
N ALA A 305 -25.29 -17.81 -21.37
CA ALA A 305 -25.05 -18.03 -19.94
C ALA A 305 -24.88 -19.53 -19.64
N ASP A 306 -25.76 -20.37 -20.18
CA ASP A 306 -25.67 -21.84 -20.07
C ASP A 306 -24.38 -22.37 -20.70
N TYR A 307 -24.00 -21.85 -21.89
CA TYR A 307 -22.81 -22.28 -22.62
C TYR A 307 -21.52 -22.11 -21.82
N ILE A 308 -21.39 -21.01 -21.06
CA ILE A 308 -20.22 -20.74 -20.21
C ILE A 308 -20.45 -21.11 -18.73
N SER A 309 -21.59 -21.74 -18.42
CA SER A 309 -21.96 -22.22 -17.08
C SER A 309 -21.96 -21.13 -16.00
N VAL A 310 -22.59 -19.99 -16.29
CA VAL A 310 -22.79 -18.90 -15.31
C VAL A 310 -24.25 -18.45 -15.28
N PRO A 311 -24.77 -17.93 -14.16
CA PRO A 311 -26.07 -17.26 -14.15
C PRO A 311 -26.04 -15.99 -15.00
N ILE A 312 -27.19 -15.60 -15.58
CA ILE A 312 -27.32 -14.36 -16.37
C ILE A 312 -26.91 -13.11 -15.57
N GLU A 313 -27.17 -13.11 -14.26
CA GLU A 313 -26.88 -12.00 -13.35
C GLU A 313 -25.57 -12.21 -12.55
N GLY A 314 -24.78 -13.24 -12.90
CA GLY A 314 -23.52 -13.59 -12.25
C GLY A 314 -23.68 -14.41 -10.95
N PRO A 315 -22.58 -14.70 -10.23
CA PRO A 315 -21.20 -14.32 -10.54
C PRO A 315 -20.66 -14.90 -11.85
N TYR A 316 -19.89 -14.11 -12.60
CA TYR A 316 -19.46 -14.45 -13.97
C TYR A 316 -18.13 -15.18 -14.03
N LYS A 317 -17.47 -15.42 -12.90
CA LYS A 317 -16.13 -16.00 -12.83
C LYS A 317 -16.02 -16.98 -11.66
N PRO A 318 -15.19 -18.03 -11.79
CA PRO A 318 -14.97 -18.96 -10.70
C PRO A 318 -14.24 -18.29 -9.52
N PRO A 319 -14.31 -18.87 -8.31
CA PRO A 319 -13.75 -18.24 -7.10
C PRO A 319 -12.25 -17.90 -7.18
N HIS A 320 -11.45 -18.77 -7.81
CA HIS A 320 -9.99 -18.65 -7.90
C HIS A 320 -9.50 -17.76 -9.06
N TYR A 321 -10.42 -17.15 -9.80
CA TYR A 321 -10.08 -16.30 -10.93
C TYR A 321 -9.39 -15.02 -10.45
N ARG A 322 -8.27 -14.66 -11.07
CA ARG A 322 -7.44 -13.51 -10.71
C ARG A 322 -7.88 -12.29 -11.52
N TYR A 323 -9.06 -11.73 -11.21
CA TYR A 323 -9.83 -10.69 -11.97
C TYR A 323 -10.72 -11.19 -13.05
#